data_AF-A0A800KUH2-F1
#
_entry.id   AF-A0A800KUH2-F1
#
_cell.length_a   1.000
_cell.length_b   1.000
_cell.length_c   1.000
_cell.angle_alpha   90.00
_cell.angle_beta   90.00
_cell.angle_gamma   90.00
#
_symmetry.space_group_name_H-M   'P 1'
#
loop_
_entity.id
_entity.type
_entity.pdbx_description
1 polymer ?
#
loop_
_entity_poly.entity_id
_entity_poly.type
_entity_poly.pdbx_seq_one_letter_code
_entity_poly.pdbx_strand_id
1 'polypeptide(L)'
;MSEVPTKQWLFVHTADEAQVESSTVLIMPAGRDILGFTDRPYREQFYLPPQDYVSLWDDNAGKNSFKADPPNAVLTWVDAHGKVSEEEIVIEQAILHDQMIVYTIAEELKKRVVNNPSLGSESISVERIEV
;
A
#
# COMPACT_ATOMS: atom_id res chain seq x y z
N MET A 1 25.80 -14.37 20.48
CA MET A 1 25.80 -13.81 19.11
C MET A 1 24.58 -12.92 19.00
N SER A 2 24.76 -11.64 18.73
CA SER A 2 23.64 -10.75 18.37
C SER A 2 23.15 -11.15 16.97
N GLU A 3 21.84 -11.33 16.81
CA GLU A 3 21.24 -11.49 15.48
C GLU A 3 21.63 -10.31 14.59
N VAL A 4 21.97 -10.60 13.33
CA VAL A 4 22.09 -9.55 12.31
C VAL A 4 20.65 -9.15 11.98
N PRO A 5 20.26 -7.87 12.13
CA PRO A 5 18.90 -7.43 11.82
C PRO A 5 18.55 -7.79 10.38
N THR A 6 17.44 -8.47 10.14
CA THR A 6 16.96 -8.71 8.77
C THR A 6 16.43 -7.41 8.18
N LYS A 7 16.65 -7.22 6.87
CA LYS A 7 16.12 -6.04 6.17
C LYS A 7 14.59 -6.09 6.16
N GLN A 8 13.95 -5.08 6.73
CA GLN A 8 12.53 -4.82 6.60
C GLN A 8 12.32 -3.78 5.51
N TRP A 9 11.48 -4.11 4.54
CA TRP A 9 11.15 -3.26 3.40
C TRP A 9 9.80 -2.58 3.61
N LEU A 10 9.77 -1.28 3.36
CA LEU A 10 8.60 -0.43 3.32
C LEU A 10 8.32 -0.06 1.86
N PHE A 11 7.06 0.10 1.50
CA PHE A 11 6.67 0.32 0.11
C PHE A 11 5.76 1.54 -0.04
N VAL A 12 5.96 2.33 -1.09
CA VAL A 12 5.10 3.48 -1.41
C VAL A 12 4.59 3.35 -2.84
N HIS A 13 3.26 3.28 -2.98
CA HIS A 13 2.56 3.36 -4.24
C HIS A 13 1.98 4.77 -4.41
N THR A 14 2.33 5.47 -5.48
CA THR A 14 1.78 6.80 -5.78
C THR A 14 1.04 6.79 -7.11
N ALA A 15 -0.11 7.45 -7.16
CA ALA A 15 -0.86 7.66 -8.39
C ALA A 15 -1.46 9.08 -8.44
N ASP A 16 -1.81 9.54 -9.63
CA ASP A 16 -2.40 10.88 -9.79
C ASP A 16 -3.88 10.91 -9.32
N GLU A 17 -4.53 9.74 -9.25
CA GLU A 17 -5.88 9.52 -8.76
C GLU A 17 -6.03 8.08 -8.26
N ALA A 18 -7.06 7.81 -7.46
CA ALA A 18 -7.60 6.49 -7.23
C ALA A 18 -9.12 6.53 -7.07
N GLN A 19 -9.70 5.35 -7.10
CA GLN A 19 -11.13 5.13 -7.06
C GLN A 19 -11.49 4.32 -5.83
N VAL A 20 -12.41 4.84 -5.03
CA VAL A 20 -12.99 4.14 -3.90
C VAL A 20 -14.24 3.43 -4.39
N GLU A 21 -14.12 2.15 -4.76
CA GLU A 21 -15.25 1.38 -5.29
C GLU A 21 -16.21 0.91 -4.19
N SER A 22 -15.68 0.65 -2.99
CA SER A 22 -16.48 0.33 -1.80
C SER A 22 -15.77 0.75 -0.52
N SER A 23 -16.38 0.47 0.64
CA SER A 23 -15.72 0.67 1.93
C SER A 23 -14.45 -0.18 2.09
N THR A 24 -14.26 -1.24 1.31
CA THR A 24 -13.11 -2.15 1.45
C THR A 24 -12.30 -2.29 0.16
N VAL A 25 -12.67 -1.60 -0.92
CA VAL A 25 -12.01 -1.72 -2.23
C VAL A 25 -11.52 -0.35 -2.70
N LEU A 26 -10.21 -0.26 -2.89
CA LEU A 26 -9.51 0.92 -3.42
C LEU A 26 -8.75 0.52 -4.68
N ILE A 27 -8.88 1.28 -5.75
CA ILE A 27 -8.28 0.98 -7.05
C ILE A 27 -7.35 2.11 -7.46
N MET A 28 -6.06 1.81 -7.59
CA MET A 28 -5.02 2.78 -7.98
C MET A 28 -4.35 2.41 -9.31
N PRO A 29 -4.14 3.37 -10.21
CA PRO A 29 -3.28 3.19 -11.38
C PRO A 29 -1.84 2.83 -11.00
N ALA A 30 -1.32 1.77 -11.61
CA ALA A 30 0.04 1.29 -11.46
C ALA A 30 0.95 1.81 -12.58
N GLY A 31 0.78 3.08 -12.96
CA GLY A 31 1.52 3.73 -14.06
C GLY A 31 2.99 4.01 -13.74
N ARG A 32 3.43 3.77 -12.50
CA ARG A 32 4.80 3.92 -12.00
C ARG A 32 5.16 2.70 -11.16
N ASP A 33 6.46 2.39 -11.10
CA ASP A 33 6.97 1.37 -10.20
C ASP A 33 6.82 1.79 -8.73
N ILE A 34 6.71 0.80 -7.85
CA ILE A 34 6.52 0.98 -6.41
C ILE A 34 7.86 1.24 -5.76
N LEU A 35 7.99 2.33 -5.01
CA LEU A 35 9.22 2.62 -4.26
C LEU A 35 9.32 1.67 -3.07
N GLY A 36 10.38 0.85 -3.03
CA GLY A 36 10.76 0.07 -1.86
C GLY A 36 11.95 0.71 -1.14
N PHE A 37 11.93 0.80 0.18
CA PHE A 37 13.06 1.31 0.97
C PHE A 37 13.19 0.64 2.34
N THR A 38 14.39 0.67 2.91
CA THR A 38 14.66 0.21 4.30
C THR A 38 15.09 1.38 5.18
N ASP A 39 14.78 1.35 6.47
CA ASP A 39 15.39 2.29 7.42
C ASP A 39 16.86 1.92 7.75
N ARG A 40 17.46 2.63 8.71
CA ARG A 40 18.78 2.36 9.28
C ARG A 40 18.86 0.90 9.77
N PRO A 41 20.04 0.25 9.65
CA PRO A 41 21.30 0.80 9.15
C PRO A 41 21.45 0.77 7.63
N TYR A 42 20.55 0.09 6.90
CA TYR A 42 20.75 -0.26 5.50
C TYR A 42 20.53 0.92 4.56
N ARG A 43 19.43 1.68 4.73
CA ARG A 43 19.06 2.84 3.88
C ARG A 43 19.11 2.53 2.38
N GLU A 44 18.69 1.32 2.00
CA GLU A 44 18.58 0.93 0.61
C GLU A 44 17.23 1.39 0.04
N GLN A 45 17.21 1.62 -1.27
CA GLN A 45 15.98 1.89 -2.02
C GLN A 45 16.03 1.19 -3.38
N PHE A 46 14.86 0.82 -3.90
CA PHE A 46 14.67 0.32 -5.25
C PHE A 46 13.27 0.65 -5.76
N TYR A 47 13.06 0.46 -7.06
CA TYR A 47 11.75 0.54 -7.68
C TYR A 47 11.31 -0.87 -8.09
N LEU A 48 10.13 -1.27 -7.63
CA LEU A 48 9.57 -2.60 -7.83
C LEU A 48 8.45 -2.52 -8.89
N PRO A 49 8.52 -3.34 -9.95
CA PRO A 49 7.41 -3.45 -10.89
C PRO A 49 6.10 -3.81 -10.17
N PRO A 50 4.94 -3.27 -10.58
CA PRO A 50 3.65 -3.55 -9.95
C PRO A 50 3.33 -5.05 -9.82
N GLN A 51 3.69 -5.85 -10.83
CA GLN A 51 3.54 -7.30 -10.85
C GLN A 51 4.27 -7.98 -9.68
N ASP A 52 5.50 -7.54 -9.41
CA ASP A 52 6.33 -8.11 -8.35
C ASP A 52 5.84 -7.63 -6.99
N TYR A 53 5.35 -6.39 -6.89
CA TYR A 53 4.78 -5.86 -5.66
C TYR A 53 3.51 -6.61 -5.23
N VAL A 54 2.57 -6.87 -6.14
CA VAL A 54 1.34 -7.62 -5.77
C VAL A 54 1.64 -9.07 -5.39
N SER A 55 2.75 -9.65 -5.90
CA SER A 55 3.17 -11.01 -5.53
C SER A 55 3.53 -11.17 -4.04
N LEU A 56 3.72 -10.07 -3.31
CA LEU A 56 3.89 -10.09 -1.85
C LEU A 56 2.64 -10.63 -1.11
N TRP A 57 1.47 -10.62 -1.77
CA TRP A 57 0.22 -11.21 -1.29
C TRP A 57 -0.11 -12.59 -1.89
N ASP A 58 0.81 -13.22 -2.63
CA ASP A 58 0.57 -14.55 -3.18
C ASP A 58 0.64 -15.64 -2.10
N ASP A 59 -0.20 -16.68 -2.22
CA ASP A 59 -0.24 -17.82 -1.28
C ASP A 59 1.11 -18.57 -1.17
N ASN A 60 1.96 -18.46 -2.19
CA ASN A 60 3.26 -19.12 -2.26
C ASN A 60 4.41 -18.25 -1.70
N ALA A 61 4.15 -17.02 -1.26
CA ALA A 61 5.19 -16.08 -0.79
C ALA A 61 5.75 -16.43 0.62
N GLY A 62 5.25 -17.49 1.25
CA GLY A 62 5.77 -18.02 2.51
C GLY A 62 5.20 -17.34 3.75
N LYS A 63 5.73 -17.72 4.93
CA LYS A 63 5.17 -17.34 6.24
C LYS A 63 5.32 -15.87 6.62
N ASN A 64 6.26 -15.16 5.98
CA ASN A 64 6.52 -13.74 6.22
C ASN A 64 6.00 -12.88 5.05
N SER A 65 5.04 -13.41 4.28
CA SER A 65 4.38 -12.68 3.19
C SER A 65 3.33 -11.71 3.73
N PHE A 66 2.94 -10.74 2.91
CA PHE A 66 1.81 -9.87 3.23
C PHE A 66 0.47 -10.60 3.20
N LYS A 67 0.39 -11.77 2.56
CA LYS A 67 -0.79 -12.64 2.66
C LYS A 67 -0.93 -13.25 4.06
N ALA A 68 0.19 -13.74 4.60
CA ALA A 68 0.23 -14.40 5.90
C ALA A 68 0.12 -13.40 7.07
N ASP A 69 0.65 -12.20 6.87
CA ASP A 69 0.68 -11.12 7.85
C ASP A 69 0.44 -9.77 7.15
N PRO A 70 -0.85 -9.39 6.95
CA PRO A 70 -1.26 -8.19 6.25
C PRO A 70 -0.60 -6.93 6.83
N PRO A 71 0.00 -6.06 5.98
CA PRO A 71 0.68 -4.89 6.47
C PRO A 71 -0.32 -3.77 6.80
N ASN A 72 0.04 -2.95 7.79
CA ASN A 72 -0.57 -1.65 7.99
C ASN A 72 -0.12 -0.70 6.88
N ALA A 73 -0.92 0.30 6.60
CA ALA A 73 -0.63 1.33 5.62
C ALA A 73 -1.30 2.64 6.00
N VAL A 74 -0.76 3.73 5.47
CA VAL A 74 -1.38 5.05 5.51
C VAL A 74 -1.75 5.43 4.08
N LEU A 75 -3.04 5.61 3.85
CA LEU A 75 -3.56 6.24 2.64
C LEU A 75 -3.55 7.75 2.83
N THR A 76 -2.85 8.48 1.96
CA THR A 76 -2.81 9.93 1.95
C THR A 76 -3.33 10.46 0.63
N TRP A 77 -4.19 11.48 0.69
CA TRP A 77 -4.77 12.13 -0.50
C TRP A 77 -5.02 13.61 -0.27
N VAL A 78 -5.26 14.34 -1.35
CA VAL A 78 -5.75 15.73 -1.29
C VAL A 78 -7.26 15.73 -1.51
N ASP A 79 -8.01 16.27 -0.55
CA ASP A 79 -9.47 16.36 -0.65
C ASP A 79 -9.93 17.45 -1.64
N ALA A 80 -11.24 17.49 -1.91
CA ALA A 80 -11.84 18.46 -2.83
C ALA A 80 -11.65 19.94 -2.40
N HIS A 81 -11.20 20.20 -1.18
CA HIS A 81 -10.90 21.53 -0.66
C HIS A 81 -9.39 21.85 -0.67
N GLY A 82 -8.56 20.97 -1.24
CA GLY A 82 -7.12 21.15 -1.30
C GLY A 82 -6.41 20.82 0.02
N LYS A 83 -7.08 20.16 0.97
CA LYS A 83 -6.49 19.77 2.25
C LYS A 83 -5.93 18.34 2.15
N VAL A 84 -4.71 18.15 2.65
CA VAL A 84 -4.13 16.82 2.83
C VAL A 84 -4.90 16.07 3.92
N SER A 85 -5.35 14.87 3.59
CA SER A 85 -6.04 13.95 4.47
C SER A 85 -5.30 12.62 4.51
N GLU A 86 -5.47 11.90 5.61
CA GLU A 86 -4.86 10.59 5.83
C GLU A 86 -5.83 9.63 6.52
N GLU A 87 -5.59 8.33 6.31
CA GLU A 87 -6.29 7.24 6.97
C GLU A 87 -5.36 6.03 7.13
N GLU A 88 -5.26 5.50 8.34
CA GLU A 88 -4.59 4.22 8.61
C GLU A 88 -5.52 3.07 8.18
N ILE A 89 -4.96 2.12 7.45
CA ILE A 89 -5.66 0.98 6.85
C ILE A 89 -4.81 -0.29 6.98
N VAL A 90 -5.43 -1.45 6.83
CA VAL A 90 -4.73 -2.74 6.75
C VAL A 90 -5.03 -3.36 5.39
N ILE A 91 -4.00 -3.73 4.63
CA ILE A 91 -4.15 -4.23 3.26
C ILE A 91 -4.13 -5.76 3.26
N GLU A 92 -5.29 -6.40 3.14
CA GLU A 92 -5.41 -7.86 3.11
C GLU A 92 -5.00 -8.48 1.78
N GLN A 93 -5.13 -7.69 0.70
CA GLN A 93 -4.84 -8.17 -0.65
C GLN A 93 -4.51 -7.02 -1.58
N ALA A 94 -3.61 -7.28 -2.52
CA ALA A 94 -3.38 -6.44 -3.68
C ALA A 94 -3.37 -7.33 -4.93
N ILE A 95 -4.12 -6.96 -5.97
CA ILE A 95 -4.14 -7.67 -7.25
C ILE A 95 -3.95 -6.67 -8.38
N LEU A 96 -3.07 -7.01 -9.34
CA LEU A 96 -2.89 -6.23 -10.56
C LEU A 96 -3.86 -6.70 -11.64
N HIS A 97 -4.70 -5.78 -12.13
CA HIS A 97 -5.61 -5.97 -13.27
C HIS A 97 -5.46 -4.80 -14.23
N ASP A 98 -5.09 -5.05 -15.49
CA ASP A 98 -5.01 -4.03 -16.56
C ASP A 98 -4.29 -2.73 -16.14
N GLN A 99 -3.12 -2.87 -15.51
CA GLN A 99 -2.31 -1.75 -14.98
C GLN A 99 -2.93 -0.97 -13.82
N MET A 100 -3.96 -1.53 -13.17
CA MET A 100 -4.54 -1.02 -11.94
C MET A 100 -4.25 -2.02 -10.81
N ILE A 101 -3.79 -1.53 -9.66
CA ILE A 101 -3.75 -2.35 -8.44
C ILE A 101 -5.07 -2.15 -7.70
N VAL A 102 -5.76 -3.26 -7.47
CA VAL A 102 -6.96 -3.35 -6.63
C VAL A 102 -6.53 -3.79 -5.24
N TYR A 103 -6.71 -2.91 -4.27
CA TYR A 103 -6.45 -3.16 -2.85
C TYR A 103 -7.73 -3.57 -2.14
N THR A 104 -7.65 -4.65 -1.36
CA THR A 104 -8.69 -5.05 -0.40
C THR A 104 -8.25 -4.65 1.00
N ILE A 105 -9.09 -3.86 1.68
CA ILE A 105 -8.83 -3.32 3.01
C ILE A 105 -9.60 -4.12 4.07
N ALA A 106 -8.94 -4.50 5.16
CA ALA A 106 -9.51 -5.34 6.22
C ALA A 106 -10.66 -4.66 6.97
N GLU A 107 -10.46 -3.38 7.29
CA GLU A 107 -11.46 -2.54 7.96
C GLU A 107 -12.11 -1.58 6.96
N GLU A 108 -13.40 -1.32 7.16
CA GLU A 108 -14.12 -0.39 6.32
C GLU A 108 -13.51 1.02 6.39
N LEU A 109 -13.12 1.55 5.23
CA LEU A 109 -12.78 2.95 5.04
C LEU A 109 -13.89 3.82 5.66
N LYS A 110 -13.47 4.81 6.45
CA LYS A 110 -14.41 5.75 7.09
C LYS A 110 -15.30 6.39 6.04
N LYS A 111 -16.57 6.63 6.38
CA LYS A 111 -17.59 7.24 5.48
C LYS A 111 -17.12 8.48 4.74
N ARG A 112 -16.22 9.28 5.34
CA ARG A 112 -15.65 10.48 4.70
C ARG A 112 -14.82 10.16 3.45
N VAL A 113 -14.18 8.99 3.41
CA VAL A 113 -13.41 8.47 2.28
C VAL A 113 -14.36 7.88 1.25
N VAL A 114 -15.28 7.01 1.68
CA VAL A 114 -16.27 6.35 0.80
C VAL A 114 -17.19 7.34 0.07
N ASN A 115 -17.55 8.45 0.71
CA ASN A 115 -18.38 9.48 0.09
C ASN A 115 -17.62 10.32 -0.96
N ASN A 116 -16.32 10.10 -1.14
CA ASN A 116 -15.53 10.71 -2.18
C ASN A 116 -15.03 9.61 -3.15
N PRO A 117 -15.77 9.31 -4.23
CA PRO A 117 -15.49 8.16 -5.09
C PRO A 117 -14.18 8.28 -5.88
N SER A 118 -13.61 9.49 -5.95
CA SER A 118 -12.30 9.76 -6.53
C SER A 118 -11.51 10.66 -5.59
N LEU A 119 -10.29 10.27 -5.25
CA LEU A 119 -9.35 11.13 -4.54
C LEU A 119 -8.28 11.60 -5.53
N GLY A 120 -7.82 12.85 -5.37
CA GLY A 120 -6.75 13.42 -6.20
C GLY A 120 -5.38 13.08 -5.62
N SER A 121 -4.33 13.13 -6.45
CA SER A 121 -2.91 12.86 -6.14
C SER A 121 -2.69 12.06 -4.86
N GLU A 122 -2.64 10.75 -5.02
CA GLU A 122 -2.70 9.80 -3.92
C GLU A 122 -1.36 9.11 -3.68
N SER A 123 -1.09 8.82 -2.43
CA SER A 123 -0.02 7.92 -2.03
C SER A 123 -0.52 6.94 -0.99
N ILE A 124 -0.38 5.65 -1.27
CA ILE A 124 -0.44 4.60 -0.24
C ILE A 124 0.98 4.31 0.19
N SER A 125 1.25 4.54 1.47
CA SER A 125 2.47 4.09 2.13
C SER A 125 2.14 2.83 2.92
N VAL A 126 2.81 1.72 2.64
CA VAL A 126 2.69 0.46 3.38
C VAL A 126 3.79 0.41 4.43
N GLU A 127 3.37 0.37 5.69
CA GLU A 127 4.24 0.33 6.86
C GLU A 127 4.02 -0.97 7.65
N ARG A 128 4.90 -1.95 7.43
CA ARG A 128 4.98 -3.13 8.30
C ARG A 128 5.77 -2.75 9.56
N ILE A 129 5.08 -2.54 10.68
CA ILE A 129 5.71 -2.36 12.00
C ILE A 129 5.76 -3.75 12.66
N GLU A 130 6.93 -4.40 12.67
CA GLU A 130 7.15 -5.54 13.57
C GLU A 130 7.58 -4.98 14.94
N VAL A 131 6.85 -5.37 15.99
CA VAL A 131 7.09 -4.97 17.39
C VAL A 131 8.11 -5.86 18.08
#